data_AF-A0A1V3R1T2-F1
#
_entry.id   AF-A0A1V3R1T2-F1
#
_cell.length_a   1.000
_cell.length_b   1.000
_cell.length_c   1.000
_cell.angle_alpha   90.00
_cell.angle_beta   90.00
_cell.angle_gamma   90.00
#
_symmetry.space_group_name_H-M   'P 1'
#
loop_
_entity.id
_entity.type
_entity.pdbx_description
1 polymer ?
#
loop_
_entity_poly.entity_id
_entity_poly.type
_entity_poly.pdbx_seq_one_letter_code
_entity_poly.pdbx_strand_id
1 'polypeptide(L)' 'MKNYLTSVGIVTGILILFVTLIQINISHFLIWLIFLAGPFLIGWMVWAVLTAPVEINETFDEQWYQDRLKE' A
#
# COMPACT_ATOMS: atom_id res chain seq x y z
N MET A 1 6.18 13.10 -7.55
CA MET A 1 5.77 12.44 -6.29
C MET A 1 5.73 10.95 -6.52
N LYS A 2 6.33 10.18 -5.62
CA LYS A 2 6.55 8.73 -5.71
C LYS A 2 5.22 7.98 -5.91
N ASN A 3 4.84 7.69 -7.16
CA ASN A 3 3.54 7.12 -7.55
C ASN A 3 3.10 5.89 -6.73
N TYR A 4 4.07 5.10 -6.25
CA TYR A 4 3.81 3.91 -5.44
C TYR A 4 3.22 4.21 -4.06
N LEU A 5 3.60 5.31 -3.40
CA LEU A 5 3.03 5.68 -2.09
C LEU A 5 1.55 6.04 -2.23
N THR A 6 1.18 6.68 -3.34
CA THR A 6 -0.21 6.97 -3.69
C THR A 6 -0.99 5.68 -3.93
N SER A 7 -0.44 4.73 -4.69
CA SER A 7 -1.07 3.42 -4.89
C SER A 7 -1.29 2.67 -3.57
N VAL A 8 -0.27 2.63 -2.69
CA VAL A 8 -0.38 2.01 -1.36
C VAL A 8 -1.44 2.70 -0.51
N GLY A 9 -1.46 4.03 -0.48
CA GLY A 9 -2.45 4.81 0.27
C GLY A 9 -3.87 4.56 -0.22
N ILE A 10 -4.11 4.54 -1.53
CA ILE A 10 -5.42 4.26 -2.13
C ILE A 10 -5.91 2.86 -1.75
N VAL A 11 -5.06 1.84 -1.93
CA VAL A 11 -5.43 0.44 -1.67
C VAL A 11 -5.70 0.23 -0.18
N THR A 12 -4.91 0.85 0.69
CA THR A 12 -5.12 0.82 2.15
C THR A 12 -6.44 1.50 2.53
N GLY A 13 -6.74 2.66 1.95
CA GLY A 13 -8.01 3.36 2.19
C GLY A 13 -9.23 2.53 1.75
N ILE A 14 -9.15 1.89 0.58
CA ILE A 14 -10.21 1.00 0.08
C ILE A 14 -10.38 -0.21 1.01
N LEU A 15 -9.28 -0.78 1.53
CA LEU A 15 -9.34 -1.89 2.49
C LEU A 15 -10.05 -1.48 3.79
N ILE A 16 -9.70 -0.32 4.35
CA ILE A 16 -10.37 0.20 5.55
C ILE A 16 -11.87 0.35 5.29
N LEU A 17 -12.23 0.97 4.16
CA LEU A 17 -13.62 1.15 3.75
C LEU A 17 -14.35 -0.18 3.59
N PHE A 18 -13.72 -1.17 2.97
CA PHE A 18 -14.28 -2.52 2.79
C PHE A 18 -14.58 -3.20 4.13
N VAL A 19 -13.61 -3.19 5.06
CA VAL A 19 -13.78 -3.78 6.40
C VAL A 19 -14.88 -3.05 7.16
N THR A 20 -14.90 -1.71 7.12
CA THR A 20 -15.95 -0.92 7.75
C THR A 20 -17.34 -1.26 7.18
N LEU A 21 -17.49 -1.36 5.86
CA LEU A 21 -18.75 -1.73 5.21
C LEU A 21 -19.26 -3.11 5.64
N ILE A 22 -18.37 -4.09 5.77
CA ILE A 22 -18.71 -5.43 6.26
C ILE A 22 -19.21 -5.34 7.70
N GLN A 23 -18.48 -4.63 8.57
CA GLN A 23 -18.78 -4.56 10.00
C GLN A 23 -20.15 -3.92 10.28
N ILE A 24 -20.53 -2.91 9.50
CA ILE A 24 -21.82 -2.21 9.64
C ILE A 24 -22.93 -2.80 8.77
N ASN A 25 -22.60 -3.78 7.92
CA ASN A 25 -23.52 -4.49 7.02
C ASN A 25 -24.44 -3.58 6.18
N ILE A 26 -23.91 -2.46 5.68
CA ILE A 26 -24.72 -1.40 5.05
C ILE A 26 -25.02 -1.67 3.57
N SER A 27 -24.08 -2.23 2.80
CA SER A 27 -24.27 -2.42 1.36
C SER A 27 -23.55 -3.64 0.83
N HIS A 28 -24.31 -4.72 0.66
CA HIS A 28 -23.82 -5.96 0.08
C HIS A 28 -23.28 -5.75 -1.34
N PHE A 29 -23.93 -4.90 -2.14
CA PHE A 29 -23.47 -4.61 -3.50
C PHE A 29 -22.06 -3.98 -3.52
N LEU A 30 -21.81 -2.99 -2.66
CA LEU A 30 -20.50 -2.35 -2.57
C LEU A 30 -19.43 -3.32 -2.03
N ILE A 31 -19.77 -4.14 -1.04
CA ILE A 31 -18.89 -5.19 -0.52
C ILE A 31 -18.49 -6.14 -1.65
N TRP A 32 -19.44 -6.66 -2.42
CA TRP A 32 -19.16 -7.56 -3.54
C TRP A 32 -18.33 -6.91 -4.64
N LEU A 33 -18.60 -5.64 -4.97
CA LEU A 33 -17.83 -4.89 -5.96
C LEU A 33 -16.37 -4.74 -5.53
N ILE A 34 -16.13 -4.31 -4.29
CA ILE A 34 -14.76 -4.14 -3.77
C ILE A 34 -14.05 -5.49 -3.64
N PHE A 35 -14.76 -6.54 -3.24
CA PHE A 35 -14.22 -7.90 -3.17
C PHE A 35 -13.72 -8.38 -4.53
N LEU A 36 -14.51 -8.19 -5.59
CA LEU A 36 -14.12 -8.54 -6.97
C LEU A 36 -12.99 -7.66 -7.51
N ALA A 37 -12.98 -6.37 -7.16
CA ALA A 37 -11.92 -5.45 -7.55
C ALA A 37 -10.61 -5.68 -6.75
N GLY A 38 -10.69 -6.32 -5.59
CA GLY A 38 -9.59 -6.51 -4.64
C GLY A 38 -8.32 -7.11 -5.26
N PRO A 39 -8.39 -8.27 -5.94
CA PRO A 39 -7.22 -8.87 -6.59
C PRO A 39 -6.54 -7.93 -7.59
N PHE A 40 -7.33 -7.16 -8.35
CA PHE A 40 -6.81 -6.19 -9.31
C PHE A 40 -6.12 -5.00 -8.61
N LEU A 41 -6.73 -4.46 -7.55
CA LEU A 41 -6.17 -3.37 -6.75
C LEU A 41 -4.84 -3.78 -6.10
N ILE A 42 -4.76 -4.99 -5.55
CA ILE A 42 -3.53 -5.53 -4.96
C ILE A 42 -2.47 -5.73 -6.05
N GLY A 43 -2.83 -6.33 -7.19
CA GLY A 43 -1.90 -6.51 -8.32
C GLY A 43 -1.32 -5.19 -8.82
N TRP A 44 -2.17 -4.17 -8.97
CA TRP A 44 -1.74 -2.82 -9.35
C TRP A 44 -0.82 -2.18 -8.30
N MET A 45 -1.14 -2.31 -7.01
CA MET A 45 -0.29 -1.81 -5.92
C MET A 45 1.10 -2.44 -5.95
N VAL A 46 1.16 -3.78 -6.05
CA VAL A 46 2.41 -4.53 -6.08
C VAL A 46 3.25 -4.11 -7.29
N TRP A 47 2.62 -4.04 -8.47
CA TRP A 47 3.30 -3.56 -9.68
C TRP A 47 3.89 -2.16 -9.46
N ALA A 48 3.10 -1.21 -8.96
CA ALA A 48 3.53 0.16 -8.74
C ALA A 48 4.72 0.25 -7.76
N VAL A 49 4.74 -0.58 -6.71
CA VAL A 49 5.85 -0.67 -5.75
C VAL A 49 7.10 -1.27 -6.39
N LEU A 50 6.97 -2.35 -7.16
CA LEU A 50 8.10 -3.02 -7.78
C LEU A 50 8.75 -2.18 -8.88
N THR A 51 7.97 -1.40 -9.62
CA THR A 51 8.49 -0.50 -10.66
C THR A 51 8.90 0.87 -10.12
N ALA A 52 8.85 1.08 -8.81
CA ALA A 52 9.21 2.36 -8.22
C ALA A 52 10.71 2.62 -8.40
N PRO A 53 11.12 3.80 -8.94
CA PRO A 53 12.52 4.20 -8.95
C PRO A 53 12.91 4.62 -7.53
N VAL A 54 13.29 3.63 -6.73
CA VAL A 54 13.83 3.85 -5.38
C VAL A 54 15.33 3.95 -5.51
N GLU A 55 15.88 5.14 -5.32
CA GLU A 55 17.31 5.32 -5.14
C GLU A 55 17.71 4.68 -3.80
N ILE A 56 18.46 3.58 -3.90
CA ILE A 56 19.06 2.91 -2.75
C ILE A 56 20.37 3.64 -2.48
N ASN A 57 20.32 4.66 -1.62
CA ASN A 57 21.48 5.47 -1.27
C ASN A 57 22.46 4.74 -0.33
N GLU A 58 21.96 3.73 0.39
CA GLU A 58 22.74 2.93 1.33
C GLU A 58 22.28 1.48 1.27
N THR A 59 23.23 0.56 1.36
CA THR A 59 22.95 -0.87 1.46
C THR A 59 22.39 -1.21 2.85
N PHE A 60 21.73 -2.38 2.95
CA PHE A 60 21.18 -2.85 4.22
C PHE A 60 22.25 -2.93 5.33
N ASP A 61 23.45 -3.41 4.98
CA ASP A 61 24.58 -3.51 5.91
C ASP A 61 25.03 -2.12 6.38
N GLU A 62 25.16 -1.17 5.47
CA GLU A 62 25.53 0.22 5.80
C GLU A 62 24.52 0.85 6.78
N GLN A 63 23.21 0.68 6.57
CA GLN A 63 22.18 1.20 7.48
C GLN A 63 22.24 0.61 8.89
N TRP A 64 22.70 -0.63 9.05
CA TRP A 64 22.74 -1.31 10.36
C TRP A 64 23.94 -0.89 11.21
N TYR A 65 25.02 -0.45 10.56
CA TYR A 65 26.24 0.03 11.21
C TYR A 65 26.37 1.56 11.24
N GLN A 66 25.39 2.29 10.70
CA GLN A 66 25.28 3.72 10.97
C GLN A 66 24.85 3.95 12.43
N ASP A 67 25.83 4.05 13.33
CA ASP A 67 25.64 4.71 14.61
C ASP A 67 25.25 6.16 14.30
N ARG A 68 23.93 6.44 14.25
CA ARG A 68 23.42 7.80 14.10
C ARG A 68 23.79 8.58 15.35
N LEU A 69 25.00 9.14 15.37
CA LEU A 69 25.36 10.22 16.27
C LEU A 69 24.44 11.39 15.90
N LYS A 70 23.40 11.56 16.71
CA LYS A 70 22.53 12.73 16.66
C LYS A 70 23.42 13.95 16.94
N GLU A 71 23.67 14.77 15.92
CA GLU A 71 24.00 16.18 16.14
C GLU A 71 22.74 16.96 16.54
#